data_AF-A0AAV5YG62-F1
#
_entry.id   AF-A0AAV5YG62-F1
#
_cell.length_a   1.000
_cell.length_b   1.000
_cell.length_c   1.000
_cell.angle_alpha   90.00
_cell.angle_beta   90.00
_cell.angle_gamma   90.00
#
_symmetry.space_group_name_H-M   'P 1'
#
loop_
_entity.id
_entity.type
_entity.pdbx_description
1 polymer ?
#
loop_
_entity_poly.entity_id
_entity_poly.type
_entity_poly.pdbx_seq_one_letter_code
_entity_poly.pdbx_strand_id
1 'polypeptide(L)'
;MDAHGSALVSLSTGFLAALAGAGGPAARSRPIAPDAVLAWIGGSPPDDDARLLHDVVSARPRARHDEVVAEAAGRLFRRDLARLGGAADIGFLQPFYRAYAQELVRRLVGDHLRIEEPR
;
A
#
# COMPACT_ATOMS: atom_id res chain seq x y z
N MET A 1 6.07 25.95 -37.65
CA MET A 1 6.94 24.78 -37.48
C MET A 1 7.66 24.93 -36.15
N ASP A 2 7.32 23.99 -35.27
CA ASP A 2 8.05 23.49 -34.10
C ASP A 2 8.29 24.42 -32.91
N ALA A 3 7.23 24.48 -32.10
CA ALA A 3 7.30 24.71 -30.66
C ALA A 3 7.49 23.36 -29.93
N HIS A 4 8.70 23.09 -29.43
CA HIS A 4 8.96 22.12 -28.38
C HIS A 4 10.00 22.77 -27.45
N GLY A 5 9.66 23.34 -26.30
CA GLY A 5 8.71 22.84 -25.32
C GLY A 5 9.38 21.83 -24.36
N SER A 6 10.66 22.00 -24.05
CA SER A 6 11.34 21.25 -22.99
C SER A 6 10.87 21.75 -21.62
N ALA A 7 9.62 21.46 -21.28
CA ALA A 7 9.17 21.46 -19.90
C ALA A 7 9.76 20.22 -19.23
N LEU A 8 10.88 20.41 -18.52
CA LEU A 8 11.34 19.52 -17.47
C LEU A 8 10.21 19.41 -16.44
N VAL A 9 9.37 18.40 -16.59
CA VAL A 9 8.30 18.09 -15.66
C VAL A 9 8.94 17.64 -14.35
N SER A 10 8.83 18.55 -13.38
CA SER A 10 9.08 18.41 -11.96
C SER A 10 8.81 16.99 -11.45
N LEU A 11 9.89 16.23 -11.28
CA LEU A 11 9.85 14.91 -10.65
C LEU A 11 9.61 15.09 -9.15
N SER A 12 8.41 14.75 -8.71
CA SER A 12 8.13 14.10 -7.42
C SER A 12 8.68 14.75 -6.15
N THR A 13 8.42 16.04 -5.92
CA THR A 13 8.69 16.66 -4.60
C THR A 13 7.74 16.15 -3.50
N GLY A 14 6.56 15.61 -3.87
CA GLY A 14 5.57 15.12 -2.90
C GLY A 14 5.88 13.75 -2.28
N PHE A 15 6.56 12.85 -2.99
CA PHE A 15 6.76 11.45 -2.56
C PHE A 15 7.88 11.30 -1.52
N LEU A 16 8.92 12.15 -1.58
CA LEU A 16 10.01 12.15 -0.59
C LEU A 16 9.66 12.90 0.70
N ALA A 17 8.71 13.85 0.66
CA ALA A 17 8.28 14.57 1.86
C ALA A 17 7.59 13.65 2.89
N ALA A 18 6.91 12.59 2.43
CA ALA A 18 6.30 11.60 3.31
C ALA A 18 7.34 10.72 4.06
N LEU A 19 8.57 10.60 3.54
CA LEU A 19 9.64 9.82 4.18
C LEU A 19 10.46 10.65 5.18
N ALA A 20 10.46 11.98 5.09
CA ALA A 20 11.29 12.85 5.94
C ALA A 20 10.58 13.38 7.20
N GLY A 21 9.26 13.27 7.29
CA GLY A 21 8.46 13.93 8.31
C GLY A 21 7.65 13.00 9.21
N ALA A 22 8.29 12.20 10.06
CA ALA A 22 7.71 11.70 11.31
C ALA A 22 8.77 10.94 12.13
N GLY A 23 9.78 11.65 12.63
CA GLY A 23 10.63 11.17 13.72
C GLY A 23 9.86 11.20 15.05
N GLY A 24 8.87 10.32 15.21
CA GLY A 24 8.36 9.90 16.51
C GLY A 24 9.03 8.58 16.90
N PRO A 25 9.24 8.27 18.19
CA PRO A 25 9.78 6.97 18.59
C PRO A 25 8.78 5.89 18.13
N ALA A 26 9.09 5.24 17.00
CA ALA A 26 8.34 4.11 16.52
C ALA A 26 8.36 3.06 17.62
N ALA A 27 7.23 2.96 18.36
CA ALA A 27 6.91 1.78 19.11
C ALA A 27 7.20 0.61 18.16
N ARG A 28 8.09 -0.30 18.57
CA ARG A 28 8.49 -1.43 17.73
C ARG A 28 7.24 -2.25 17.47
N SER A 29 6.53 -1.96 16.40
CA SER A 29 5.37 -2.70 15.96
C SER A 29 5.84 -4.13 15.73
N ARG A 30 5.30 -5.05 16.53
CA ARG A 30 5.62 -6.47 16.43
C ARG A 30 5.37 -6.91 14.97
N PRO A 31 6.31 -7.65 14.35
CA PRO A 31 6.08 -8.15 13.00
C PRO A 31 4.82 -9.02 12.98
N ILE A 32 3.97 -8.79 11.98
CA ILE A 32 2.73 -9.55 11.74
C ILE A 32 3.12 -10.88 11.10
N ALA A 33 2.67 -11.99 11.68
CA ALA A 33 2.93 -13.32 11.12
C ALA A 33 2.31 -13.43 9.72
N PRO A 34 2.94 -14.14 8.77
CA PRO A 34 2.45 -14.24 7.39
C PRO A 34 1.06 -14.91 7.31
N ASP A 35 0.82 -15.88 8.17
CA ASP A 35 -0.43 -16.65 8.29
C ASP A 35 -1.50 -15.98 9.17
N ALA A 36 -1.19 -14.83 9.78
CA ALA A 36 -2.12 -14.07 10.58
C ALA A 36 -3.35 -13.68 9.76
N VAL A 37 -4.55 -13.90 10.30
CA VAL A 37 -5.79 -13.53 9.63
C VAL A 37 -6.08 -12.06 9.92
N LEU A 38 -6.38 -11.29 8.87
CA LEU A 38 -6.75 -9.89 8.95
C LEU A 38 -8.27 -9.76 8.83
N ALA A 39 -8.85 -8.96 9.71
CA ALA A 39 -10.26 -8.59 9.65
C ALA A 39 -10.40 -7.07 9.66
N TRP A 40 -11.28 -6.54 8.81
CA TRP A 40 -11.63 -5.12 8.85
C TRP A 40 -12.64 -4.87 9.97
N ILE A 41 -12.30 -3.97 10.88
CA ILE A 41 -13.11 -3.65 12.08
C ILE A 41 -13.53 -2.18 12.14
N GLY A 42 -12.91 -1.32 11.32
CA GLY A 42 -13.19 0.11 11.31
C GLY A 42 -14.39 0.49 10.44
N GLY A 43 -14.73 1.77 10.46
CA GLY A 43 -15.72 2.37 9.56
C GLY A 43 -15.21 2.46 8.11
N SER A 44 -15.75 3.41 7.35
CA SER A 44 -15.37 3.64 5.95
C SER A 44 -13.84 3.75 5.80
N PRO A 45 -13.24 3.19 4.73
CA PRO A 45 -11.83 3.38 4.44
C PRO A 45 -11.44 4.87 4.35
N PRO A 46 -10.33 5.30 4.98
CA PRO A 46 -9.94 6.71 5.08
C PRO A 46 -9.37 7.28 3.78
N ASP A 47 -8.76 6.44 2.93
CA ASP A 47 -8.14 6.84 1.67
C ASP A 47 -8.30 5.74 0.60
N ASP A 48 -7.89 6.02 -0.64
CA ASP A 48 -8.03 5.09 -1.76
C ASP A 48 -7.18 3.82 -1.62
N ASP A 49 -6.05 3.91 -0.94
CA ASP A 49 -5.16 2.76 -0.70
C ASP A 49 -5.77 1.84 0.37
N ALA A 50 -6.31 2.42 1.44
CA ALA A 50 -7.07 1.73 2.46
C ALA A 50 -8.37 1.14 1.90
N ARG A 51 -9.02 1.81 0.93
CA ARG A 51 -10.18 1.26 0.22
C ARG A 51 -9.82 0.00 -0.56
N LEU A 52 -8.70 0.03 -1.27
CA LEU A 52 -8.20 -1.14 -1.98
C LEU A 52 -7.89 -2.29 -1.01
N LEU A 53 -7.29 -2.00 0.15
CA LEU A 53 -7.01 -3.01 1.16
C LEU A 53 -8.30 -3.57 1.80
N HIS A 54 -9.28 -2.71 2.09
CA HIS A 54 -10.61 -3.10 2.54
C HIS A 54 -11.27 -4.05 1.55
N ASP A 55 -11.23 -3.75 0.25
CA ASP A 55 -11.81 -4.61 -0.78
C ASP A 55 -11.12 -5.99 -0.86
N VAL A 56 -9.81 -6.04 -0.62
CA VAL A 56 -9.04 -7.30 -0.60
C VAL A 56 -9.38 -8.13 0.64
N VAL A 57 -9.44 -7.50 1.82
CA VAL A 57 -9.74 -8.17 3.09
C VAL A 57 -11.20 -8.64 3.12
N SER A 58 -12.14 -7.78 2.76
CA SER A 58 -13.58 -8.08 2.78
C SER A 58 -14.02 -9.10 1.72
N ALA A 59 -13.22 -9.30 0.66
CA ALA A 59 -13.50 -10.32 -0.34
C ALA A 59 -13.29 -11.77 0.17
N ARG A 60 -12.67 -11.96 1.35
CA ARG A 60 -12.32 -13.28 1.86
C ARG A 60 -12.73 -13.46 3.32
N PRO A 61 -13.33 -14.60 3.70
CA PRO A 61 -13.66 -14.89 5.09
C PRO A 61 -12.41 -15.18 5.96
N ARG A 62 -11.26 -15.51 5.35
CA ARG A 62 -9.97 -15.72 6.04
C ARG A 62 -8.86 -15.05 5.25
N ALA A 63 -8.77 -13.73 5.36
CA ALA A 63 -7.79 -12.94 4.63
C ALA A 63 -6.41 -13.02 5.31
N ARG A 64 -5.57 -13.97 4.91
CA ARG A 64 -4.21 -14.11 5.46
C ARG A 64 -3.33 -12.92 5.09
N HIS A 65 -2.48 -12.49 6.02
CA HIS A 65 -1.66 -11.30 5.89
C HIS A 65 -0.76 -11.34 4.65
N ASP A 66 -0.08 -12.45 4.36
CA ASP A 66 0.80 -12.57 3.20
C ASP A 66 0.05 -12.47 1.85
N GLU A 67 -1.10 -13.12 1.76
CA GLU A 67 -2.00 -13.09 0.60
C GLU A 67 -2.59 -11.70 0.38
N VAL A 68 -3.05 -11.07 1.46
CA VAL A 68 -3.57 -9.71 1.44
C VAL A 68 -2.50 -8.74 0.96
N VAL A 69 -1.29 -8.82 1.49
CA VAL A 69 -0.15 -7.98 1.08
C VAL A 69 0.20 -8.22 -0.39
N ALA A 70 0.29 -9.48 -0.82
CA ALA A 70 0.63 -9.83 -2.19
C ALA A 70 -0.41 -9.28 -3.19
N GLU A 71 -1.69 -9.46 -2.89
CA GLU A 71 -2.75 -8.97 -3.76
C GLU A 71 -2.87 -7.45 -3.74
N ALA A 72 -2.82 -6.82 -2.57
CA ALA A 72 -2.89 -5.37 -2.46
C ALA A 72 -1.74 -4.72 -3.22
N ALA A 73 -0.51 -5.23 -3.09
CA ALA A 73 0.63 -4.79 -3.87
C ALA A 73 0.40 -4.92 -5.38
N GLY A 74 -0.15 -6.05 -5.84
CA GLY A 74 -0.46 -6.27 -7.25
C GLY A 74 -1.58 -5.38 -7.80
N ARG A 75 -2.56 -5.00 -6.97
CA ARG A 75 -3.63 -4.06 -7.36
C ARG A 75 -3.11 -2.61 -7.40
N LEU A 76 -2.30 -2.20 -6.41
CA LEU A 76 -1.66 -0.88 -6.37
C LEU A 76 -0.76 -0.68 -7.60
N PHE A 77 0.08 -1.67 -7.89
CA PHE A 77 0.94 -1.65 -9.07
C PHE A 77 0.13 -1.48 -10.37
N ARG A 78 -0.93 -2.26 -10.57
CA ARG A 78 -1.76 -2.17 -11.78
C ARG A 78 -2.49 -0.83 -11.89
N ARG A 79 -2.97 -0.28 -10.78
CA ARG A 79 -3.62 1.04 -10.74
C ARG A 79 -2.65 2.13 -11.19
N ASP A 80 -1.44 2.13 -10.66
CA ASP A 80 -0.46 3.17 -10.94
C ASP A 80 0.14 3.00 -12.36
N LEU A 81 0.30 1.76 -12.83
CA LEU A 81 0.65 1.47 -14.23
C LEU A 81 -0.42 2.01 -15.20
N ALA A 82 -1.71 1.81 -14.89
CA ALA A 82 -2.80 2.32 -15.70
C ALA A 82 -2.85 3.86 -15.74
N ARG A 83 -2.38 4.53 -14.68
CA ARG A 83 -2.29 6.00 -14.60
C ARG A 83 -1.08 6.56 -15.35
N LEU A 84 0.05 5.88 -15.31
CA LEU A 84 1.33 6.38 -15.85
C LEU A 84 1.54 6.04 -17.34
N GLY A 85 0.77 5.10 -17.89
CA GLY A 85 0.82 4.75 -19.31
C GLY A 85 2.12 4.05 -19.73
N GLY A 86 2.14 2.71 -19.65
CA GLY A 86 3.03 1.81 -20.39
C GLY A 86 4.56 1.88 -20.21
N ALA A 87 5.13 2.98 -19.70
CA ALA A 87 6.57 3.28 -19.80
C ALA A 87 7.34 3.18 -18.46
N ALA A 88 6.75 2.62 -17.40
CA ALA A 88 7.46 2.39 -16.15
C ALA A 88 8.17 1.02 -16.19
N ASP A 89 9.45 0.95 -15.83
CA ASP A 89 10.22 -0.29 -15.69
C ASP A 89 9.57 -1.27 -14.69
N ILE A 90 8.69 -2.12 -15.22
CA ILE A 90 7.67 -2.95 -14.53
C ILE A 90 8.27 -3.87 -13.45
N GLY A 91 9.51 -4.33 -13.61
CA GLY A 91 10.14 -5.29 -12.70
C GLY A 91 10.84 -4.69 -11.49
N PHE A 92 11.35 -3.45 -11.58
CA PHE A 92 12.19 -2.87 -10.52
C PHE A 92 11.38 -2.33 -9.35
N LEU A 93 10.10 -1.99 -9.58
CA LEU A 93 9.23 -1.35 -8.60
C LEU A 93 8.38 -2.35 -7.79
N GLN A 94 8.23 -3.60 -8.24
CA GLN A 94 7.35 -4.57 -7.58
C GLN A 94 7.69 -4.83 -6.09
N PRO A 95 8.98 -4.93 -5.67
CA PRO A 95 9.33 -5.04 -4.26
C PRO A 95 8.87 -3.84 -3.42
N PHE A 96 8.87 -2.64 -4.02
CA PHE A 96 8.41 -1.42 -3.34
C PHE A 96 6.91 -1.47 -3.04
N TYR A 97 6.08 -1.93 -3.98
CA TYR A 97 4.64 -2.08 -3.74
C TYR A 97 4.33 -3.10 -2.65
N ARG A 98 5.15 -4.15 -2.52
CA ARG A 98 5.01 -5.12 -1.42
C ARG A 98 5.37 -4.49 -0.08
N ALA A 99 6.49 -3.78 0.01
CA ALA A 99 6.89 -3.06 1.22
C ALA A 99 5.84 -2.00 1.61
N TYR A 100 5.33 -1.27 0.62
CA TYR A 100 4.29 -0.27 0.82
C TYR A 100 2.97 -0.89 1.31
N ALA A 101 2.53 -2.02 0.73
CA ALA A 101 1.35 -2.74 1.20
C ALA A 101 1.52 -3.26 2.65
N GLN A 102 2.71 -3.72 3.04
CA GLN A 102 3.00 -4.10 4.42
C GLN A 102 2.88 -2.91 5.37
N GLU A 103 3.41 -1.75 4.97
CA GLU A 103 3.33 -0.54 5.79
C GLU A 103 1.89 -0.03 5.91
N LEU A 104 1.13 -0.09 4.82
CA LEU A 104 -0.30 0.24 4.82
C LEU A 104 -1.08 -0.66 5.80
N VAL A 105 -0.84 -1.97 5.79
CA VAL A 105 -1.44 -2.89 6.77
C VAL A 105 -1.08 -2.47 8.18
N ARG A 106 0.22 -2.27 8.48
CA ARG A 106 0.68 -1.88 9.83
C ARG A 106 0.03 -0.60 10.33
N ARG A 107 -0.08 0.41 9.46
CA ARG A 107 -0.70 1.70 9.78
C ARG A 107 -2.19 1.56 10.13
N LEU A 108 -2.88 0.60 9.50
CA LEU A 108 -4.31 0.39 9.70
C LEU A 108 -4.63 -0.58 10.85
N VAL A 109 -3.66 -1.39 11.28
CA VAL A 109 -3.84 -2.30 12.43
C VAL A 109 -4.06 -1.50 13.70
N GLY A 110 -5.12 -1.85 14.44
CA GLY A 110 -5.54 -1.17 15.66
C GLY A 110 -6.73 -0.26 15.45
N ASP A 111 -6.78 0.46 14.33
CA ASP A 111 -7.83 1.43 14.03
C ASP A 111 -8.88 0.90 13.05
N HIS A 112 -8.43 0.27 11.97
CA HIS A 112 -9.29 -0.22 10.88
C HIS A 112 -9.14 -1.72 10.64
N LEU A 113 -7.98 -2.30 10.97
CA LEU A 113 -7.69 -3.72 10.87
C LEU A 113 -7.44 -4.32 12.24
N ARG A 114 -7.86 -5.57 12.39
CA ARG A 114 -7.52 -6.43 13.53
C ARG A 114 -6.79 -7.66 13.01
N ILE A 115 -5.80 -8.10 13.79
CA ILE A 115 -5.17 -9.40 13.62
C ILE A 115 -5.96 -10.40 14.46
N GLU A 116 -6.51 -11.41 13.81
CA GLU A 116 -7.11 -12.57 14.46
C GLU A 116 -6.03 -13.64 14.64
N GLU A 117 -5.89 -14.13 15.88
CA GLU A 117 -5.00 -15.25 16.13
C GLU A 117 -5.57 -16.52 15.45
N PRO A 118 -4.72 -17.31 14.78
CA PRO A 118 -5.16 -18.61 14.27
C PRO A 118 -5.57 -19.48 15.47
N ARG A 119 -6.86 -19.85 15.51
CA ARG A 119 -7.38 -20.87 16.42
C ARG A 119 -6.97 -22.27 15.97
#